data_AF-A0A1M6WUF8-F1
#
_entry.id   AF-A0A1M6WUF8-F1
#
_cell.length_a   1.000
_cell.length_b   1.000
_cell.length_c   1.000
_cell.angle_alpha   90.00
_cell.angle_beta   90.00
_cell.angle_gamma   90.00
#
_symmetry.space_group_name_H-M   'P 1'
#
loop_
_entity.id
_entity.type
_entity.pdbx_description
1 polymer ?
#
loop_
_entity_poly.entity_id
_entity_poly.type
_entity_poly.pdbx_seq_one_letter_code
_entity_poly.pdbx_strand_id
1 'polypeptide(L)'
;MRRFRFPGVAFAMEASGPRRIVAARAASTQTPAAQTPAAQTPAAQTPAAQTPAAQTPAHDTPVIARRLWLARTASAFALATLAHHAHALTGTAATPDPDSLSPRQSAAFRAWFARIVDQQLRRGPTPRWTQRDCAGLVRFAVGETLKPHDGKWLRANGMTSLADTSSMPPELQLSASQRTIANRWTQLDGSTGAYASAIALIQRNSRFVSKDVNQALPGDLLFFDQGDDQHLMIWLDRYIAYHTGTVTPTDTGLRAVAVSDLMQWKDSRWQPRDGNPNFVGVFRLDFLTP
;
A
#
# COMPACT_ATOMS: atom_id res chain seq x y z
N MET A 1 22.95 18.13 -24.59
CA MET A 1 22.12 17.84 -25.80
C MET A 1 21.47 16.48 -25.56
N ARG A 2 20.15 16.22 -25.55
CA ARG A 2 18.91 16.87 -26.01
C ARG A 2 17.91 16.95 -24.84
N ARG A 3 17.18 18.06 -24.68
CA ARG A 3 16.02 18.16 -23.79
C ARG A 3 14.87 17.37 -24.43
N PHE A 4 14.39 16.32 -23.78
CA PHE A 4 13.16 15.63 -24.18
C PHE A 4 11.99 16.58 -23.88
N ARG A 5 11.47 17.21 -24.93
CA ARG A 5 10.26 18.03 -24.88
C ARG A 5 9.09 17.08 -25.05
N PHE A 6 8.41 16.73 -23.96
CA PHE A 6 7.11 16.09 -24.05
C PHE A 6 6.14 17.11 -24.66
N PRO A 7 5.42 16.79 -25.77
CA PRO A 7 4.38 17.67 -26.27
C PRO A 7 3.31 17.78 -25.18
N GLY A 8 3.00 19.03 -24.80
CA GLY A 8 2.04 19.33 -23.75
C GLY A 8 0.68 18.75 -24.08
N VAL A 9 0.30 17.71 -23.35
CA VAL A 9 -1.08 17.25 -23.27
C VAL A 9 -1.69 17.98 -22.08
N ALA A 10 -2.14 19.21 -22.31
CA ALA A 10 -3.11 19.82 -21.42
C ALA A 10 -4.46 19.21 -21.76
N PHE A 11 -5.09 18.44 -20.88
CA PHE A 11 -6.56 18.35 -20.78
C PHE A 11 -7.04 17.69 -19.48
N ALA A 12 -7.87 18.45 -18.78
CA ALA A 12 -8.78 18.21 -17.65
C ALA A 12 -8.68 16.88 -16.86
N MET A 13 -8.17 16.97 -15.62
CA MET A 13 -8.82 16.28 -14.51
C MET A 13 -10.05 17.11 -14.14
N GLU A 14 -11.20 16.81 -14.75
CA GLU A 14 -12.46 17.35 -14.27
C GLU A 14 -12.79 16.62 -12.96
N ALA A 15 -12.86 17.39 -11.88
CA ALA A 15 -13.34 16.89 -10.60
C ALA A 15 -14.79 16.43 -10.79
N SER A 16 -15.01 15.12 -10.73
CA SER A 16 -16.35 14.56 -10.69
C SER A 16 -16.95 14.90 -9.33
N GLY A 17 -17.60 16.06 -9.25
CA GLY A 17 -18.53 16.38 -8.17
C GLY A 17 -19.83 15.57 -8.32
N PRO A 18 -20.59 15.33 -7.25
CA PRO A 18 -21.79 14.50 -7.32
C PRO A 18 -22.85 15.19 -8.20
N ARG A 19 -23.09 14.65 -9.40
CA ARG A 19 -24.22 15.10 -10.22
C ARG A 19 -25.51 14.53 -9.64
N ARG A 20 -26.30 15.43 -9.04
CA ARG A 20 -27.74 15.25 -8.78
C ARG A 20 -28.42 14.75 -10.05
N ILE A 21 -29.05 13.59 -9.95
CA ILE A 21 -29.96 13.07 -10.97
C ILE A 21 -31.17 14.00 -11.00
N VAL A 22 -31.29 14.80 -12.06
CA VAL A 22 -32.55 15.47 -12.41
C VAL A 22 -33.38 14.45 -13.19
N ALA A 23 -34.26 13.75 -12.49
CA ALA A 23 -35.24 12.87 -13.10
C ALA A 23 -36.29 13.69 -13.87
N ALA A 24 -36.53 13.31 -15.11
CA ALA A 24 -37.60 13.86 -15.94
C ALA A 24 -38.96 13.60 -15.29
N ARG A 25 -39.75 14.68 -15.23
CA ARG A 25 -41.05 14.77 -14.55
C ARG A 25 -42.13 14.12 -15.42
N ALA A 26 -42.52 12.89 -15.08
CA ALA A 26 -43.80 12.33 -15.50
C ALA A 26 -44.88 12.81 -14.52
N ALA A 27 -45.98 13.35 -15.05
CA ALA A 27 -47.10 13.83 -14.25
C ALA A 27 -47.82 12.65 -13.60
N SER A 28 -47.95 12.68 -12.28
CA SER A 28 -48.80 11.77 -11.51
C SER A 28 -49.62 12.59 -10.52
N THR A 29 -50.92 12.39 -10.60
CA THR A 29 -52.00 13.04 -9.86
C THR A 29 -51.83 12.86 -8.35
N GLN A 30 -51.99 13.95 -7.60
CA GLN A 30 -51.87 14.01 -6.15
C GLN A 30 -53.11 13.45 -5.44
N THR A 31 -52.90 12.78 -4.31
CA THR A 31 -53.89 12.65 -3.23
C THR A 31 -53.15 12.93 -1.91
N PRO A 32 -53.59 13.86 -1.04
CA PRO A 32 -52.83 14.25 0.14
C PRO A 32 -53.09 13.29 1.30
N ALA A 33 -52.03 12.67 1.83
CA ALA A 33 -52.06 11.97 3.10
C ALA A 33 -51.52 12.88 4.22
N ALA A 34 -52.32 13.00 5.28
CA ALA A 34 -52.10 13.86 6.43
C ALA A 34 -50.81 13.52 7.21
N GLN A 35 -50.10 14.55 7.64
CA GLN A 35 -48.94 14.45 8.53
C GLN A 35 -49.41 14.54 9.99
N THR A 36 -49.08 13.53 10.79
CA THR A 36 -49.22 13.56 12.26
C THR A 36 -47.83 13.73 12.88
N PRO A 37 -47.62 14.69 13.80
CA PRO A 37 -46.33 14.85 14.47
C PRO A 37 -46.19 13.80 15.59
N ALA A 38 -45.12 13.00 15.56
CA ALA A 38 -44.76 12.14 16.69
C ALA A 38 -43.73 12.85 17.59
N ALA A 39 -44.06 12.89 18.88
CA ALA A 39 -43.38 13.62 19.94
C ALA A 39 -41.98 13.09 20.26
N GLN A 40 -41.10 14.02 20.65
CA GLN A 40 -39.78 13.74 21.22
C GLN A 40 -39.93 13.38 22.70
N THR A 41 -39.41 12.23 23.10
CA THR A 41 -39.31 11.80 24.51
C THR A 41 -37.93 12.19 25.07
N PRO A 42 -37.84 12.92 26.20
CA PRO A 42 -36.56 13.23 26.83
C PRO A 42 -35.93 12.00 27.51
N ALA A 43 -34.62 11.85 27.36
CA ALA A 43 -33.82 10.84 28.05
C ALA A 43 -33.69 11.16 29.55
N ALA A 44 -34.02 10.18 30.40
CA ALA A 44 -33.80 10.25 31.84
C ALA A 44 -32.32 10.01 32.17
N GLN A 45 -31.73 10.92 32.94
CA GLN A 45 -30.39 10.79 33.52
C GLN A 45 -30.49 10.11 34.89
N THR A 46 -29.82 8.97 35.07
CA THR A 46 -29.68 8.30 36.37
C THR A 46 -28.36 8.72 37.02
N PRO A 47 -28.35 9.22 38.28
CA PRO A 47 -27.12 9.59 38.98
C PRO A 47 -26.31 8.37 39.43
N ALA A 48 -24.98 8.47 39.32
CA ALA A 48 -24.03 7.49 39.83
C ALA A 48 -23.95 7.54 41.36
N ALA A 49 -24.09 6.38 42.01
CA ALA A 49 -23.83 6.21 43.44
C ALA A 49 -22.33 5.92 43.68
N GLN A 50 -21.73 6.69 44.61
CA GLN A 50 -20.39 6.48 45.16
C GLN A 50 -20.50 5.84 46.55
N THR A 51 -19.69 4.82 46.86
CA THR A 51 -19.32 4.41 48.24
C THR A 51 -18.10 3.45 48.17
N PRO A 52 -17.31 3.26 49.25
CA PRO A 52 -15.92 3.74 49.31
C PRO A 52 -14.89 2.61 49.46
N ALA A 53 -13.61 2.98 49.32
CA ALA A 53 -12.45 2.13 49.54
C ALA A 53 -12.33 1.62 50.99
N ALA A 54 -12.04 0.33 51.15
CA ALA A 54 -11.64 -0.27 52.41
C ALA A 54 -10.12 -0.53 52.42
N GLN A 55 -9.49 -0.16 53.53
CA GLN A 55 -8.05 -0.22 53.80
C GLN A 55 -7.63 -1.57 54.40
N THR A 56 -6.32 -1.81 54.26
CA THR A 56 -5.39 -2.86 54.68
C THR A 56 -5.59 -3.49 56.09
N PRO A 57 -4.94 -4.62 56.39
CA PRO A 57 -3.64 -4.50 57.06
C PRO A 57 -2.55 -5.49 56.61
N ALA A 58 -1.32 -4.99 56.69
CA ALA A 58 -0.07 -5.73 56.59
C ALA A 58 0.15 -6.59 57.84
N HIS A 59 0.85 -7.72 57.68
CA HIS A 59 1.36 -8.50 58.80
C HIS A 59 2.90 -8.44 58.84
N ASP A 60 3.37 -8.00 60.00
CA ASP A 60 4.76 -7.94 60.42
C ASP A 60 5.38 -9.32 60.72
N THR A 61 6.70 -9.34 60.56
CA THR A 61 7.72 -10.36 60.90
C THR A 61 7.64 -10.96 62.32
N PRO A 62 8.46 -12.01 62.60
CA PRO A 62 9.60 -11.70 63.49
C PRO A 62 10.94 -12.37 63.12
N VAL A 63 11.98 -11.62 63.45
CA VAL A 63 13.40 -12.01 63.58
C VAL A 63 13.64 -12.55 65.00
N ILE A 64 14.73 -13.32 65.22
CA ILE A 64 15.57 -13.54 66.45
C ILE A 64 15.94 -15.05 66.52
N ALA A 65 17.15 -15.59 66.80
CA ALA A 65 18.45 -15.15 67.33
C ALA A 65 19.57 -16.00 66.67
N ARG A 66 20.72 -15.48 66.23
CA ARG A 66 21.96 -15.17 66.99
C ARG A 66 22.62 -16.37 67.72
N ARG A 67 23.66 -17.00 67.13
CA ARG A 67 25.10 -16.85 67.52
C ARG A 67 26.01 -18.02 67.05
N LEU A 68 27.13 -17.60 66.43
CA LEU A 68 28.51 -18.13 66.50
C LEU A 68 28.86 -19.51 65.91
N TRP A 69 29.58 -19.52 64.77
CA TRP A 69 30.91 -20.14 64.72
C TRP A 69 31.80 -19.57 63.59
N LEU A 70 33.10 -19.74 63.76
CA LEU A 70 34.21 -18.97 63.20
C LEU A 70 34.70 -19.38 61.79
N ALA A 71 35.34 -18.40 61.14
CA ALA A 71 36.60 -18.48 60.39
C ALA A 71 36.72 -19.24 59.05
N ARG A 72 37.00 -18.43 58.02
CA ARG A 72 38.11 -18.53 57.03
C ARG A 72 38.43 -19.91 56.43
N THR A 73 38.07 -20.09 55.15
CA THR A 73 38.96 -20.52 54.03
C THR A 73 38.14 -20.41 52.74
N ALA A 74 38.41 -19.43 51.88
CA ALA A 74 39.30 -19.53 50.72
C ALA A 74 38.57 -20.07 49.46
N SER A 75 38.24 -19.13 48.58
CA SER A 75 38.35 -19.23 47.12
C SER A 75 38.06 -20.58 46.45
N ALA A 76 36.79 -20.91 46.21
CA ALA A 76 36.40 -21.88 45.18
C ALA A 76 34.92 -21.81 44.77
N PHE A 77 34.26 -20.64 44.79
CA PHE A 77 32.87 -20.51 44.30
C PHE A 77 32.65 -19.15 43.63
N ALA A 78 33.40 -18.87 42.56
CA ALA A 78 33.19 -17.68 41.73
C ALA A 78 33.27 -17.98 40.22
N LEU A 79 32.96 -19.23 39.82
CA LEU A 79 32.98 -19.65 38.42
C LEU A 79 31.82 -20.58 38.02
N ALA A 80 30.72 -20.58 38.78
CA ALA A 80 29.52 -21.38 38.46
C ALA A 80 28.21 -20.57 38.39
N THR A 81 28.24 -19.25 38.58
CA THR A 81 27.04 -18.38 38.50
C THR A 81 27.03 -17.42 37.32
N LEU A 82 28.08 -17.39 36.49
CA LEU A 82 28.13 -16.58 35.25
C LEU A 82 27.66 -17.33 33.99
N ALA A 83 27.38 -18.62 34.08
CA ALA A 83 26.92 -19.41 32.93
C ALA A 83 25.41 -19.26 32.63
N HIS A 84 24.63 -18.60 33.51
CA HIS A 84 23.16 -18.49 33.38
C HIS A 84 22.66 -17.17 32.76
N HIS A 85 23.55 -16.27 32.33
CA HIS A 85 23.18 -14.99 31.70
C HIS A 85 23.79 -14.77 30.31
N ALA A 86 24.29 -15.83 29.67
CA ALA A 86 24.81 -15.78 28.31
C ALA A 86 23.94 -16.59 27.32
N HIS A 87 22.61 -16.51 27.44
CA HIS A 87 21.77 -16.61 26.24
C HIS A 87 21.69 -15.22 25.60
N ALA A 88 22.84 -14.81 25.07
CA ALA A 88 22.93 -13.75 24.10
C ALA A 88 21.95 -14.04 22.97
N LEU A 89 21.05 -13.09 22.70
CA LEU A 89 20.47 -12.75 21.40
C LEU A 89 20.77 -13.72 20.24
N THR A 90 20.31 -14.97 20.33
CA THR A 90 19.90 -15.68 19.13
C THR A 90 18.63 -14.99 18.71
N GLY A 91 18.80 -13.88 17.97
CA GLY A 91 17.73 -13.39 17.12
C GLY A 91 17.27 -14.60 16.34
N THR A 92 16.06 -15.06 16.62
CA THR A 92 15.36 -15.97 15.74
C THR A 92 15.38 -15.24 14.41
N ALA A 93 16.30 -15.60 13.52
CA ALA A 93 16.29 -15.09 12.17
C ALA A 93 14.94 -15.57 11.65
N ALA A 94 13.95 -14.65 11.67
CA ALA A 94 12.62 -14.95 11.20
C ALA A 94 12.82 -15.55 9.82
N THR A 95 12.32 -16.78 9.62
CA THR A 95 12.43 -17.43 8.33
C THR A 95 11.89 -16.45 7.30
N PRO A 96 12.70 -16.04 6.31
CA PRO A 96 12.27 -15.04 5.35
C PRO A 96 10.99 -15.54 4.70
N ASP A 97 10.00 -14.65 4.60
CA ASP A 97 8.74 -14.93 3.94
C ASP A 97 9.04 -15.58 2.57
N PRO A 98 8.52 -16.79 2.27
CA PRO A 98 8.81 -17.50 1.03
C PRO A 98 8.39 -16.73 -0.22
N ASP A 99 7.52 -15.74 -0.10
CA ASP A 99 7.11 -14.86 -1.19
C ASP A 99 7.98 -13.58 -1.27
N SER A 100 8.83 -13.29 -0.29
CA SER A 100 9.76 -12.16 -0.32
C SER A 100 10.84 -12.35 -1.41
N LEU A 101 11.03 -11.31 -2.22
CA LEU A 101 12.07 -11.25 -3.23
C LEU A 101 13.38 -10.78 -2.59
N SER A 102 14.50 -11.41 -2.93
CA SER A 102 15.84 -10.93 -2.60
C SER A 102 16.11 -9.53 -3.20
N PRO A 103 17.09 -8.76 -2.70
CA PRO A 103 17.38 -7.42 -3.24
C PRO A 103 17.64 -7.40 -4.76
N ARG A 104 18.32 -8.43 -5.28
CA ARG A 104 18.56 -8.59 -6.72
C ARG A 104 17.26 -8.85 -7.49
N GLN A 105 16.39 -9.72 -6.97
CA GLN A 105 15.08 -9.98 -7.57
C GLN A 105 14.19 -8.73 -7.51
N SER A 106 14.20 -7.99 -6.41
CA SER A 106 13.48 -6.72 -6.23
C SER A 106 13.94 -5.67 -7.24
N ALA A 107 15.25 -5.51 -7.45
CA ALA A 107 15.78 -4.59 -8.45
C ALA A 107 15.35 -4.95 -9.88
N ALA A 108 15.43 -6.24 -10.24
CA ALA A 108 14.96 -6.73 -11.54
C ALA A 108 13.44 -6.54 -11.71
N PHE A 109 12.67 -6.86 -10.67
CA PHE A 109 11.22 -6.65 -10.63
C PHE A 109 10.87 -5.19 -10.90
N ARG A 110 11.47 -4.25 -10.16
CA ARG A 110 11.19 -2.82 -10.31
C ARG A 110 11.47 -2.32 -11.73
N ALA A 111 12.58 -2.77 -12.31
CA ALA A 111 12.96 -2.41 -13.67
C ALA A 111 11.95 -2.94 -14.70
N TRP A 112 11.53 -4.21 -14.60
CA TRP A 112 10.51 -4.77 -15.47
C TRP A 112 9.13 -4.16 -15.26
N PHE A 113 8.71 -4.00 -14.01
CA PHE A 113 7.45 -3.37 -13.65
C PHE A 113 7.34 -1.96 -14.22
N ALA A 114 8.36 -1.12 -14.00
CA ALA A 114 8.40 0.22 -14.54
C ALA A 114 8.33 0.24 -16.07
N ARG A 115 9.10 -0.64 -16.71
CA ARG A 115 9.12 -0.78 -18.18
C ARG A 115 7.76 -1.21 -18.74
N ILE A 116 7.07 -2.15 -18.09
CA ILE A 116 5.76 -2.63 -18.53
C ILE A 116 4.72 -1.51 -18.46
N VAL A 117 4.70 -0.75 -17.36
CA VAL A 117 3.78 0.39 -17.20
C VAL A 117 4.07 1.46 -18.26
N ASP A 118 5.33 1.82 -18.44
CA ASP A 118 5.83 2.78 -19.43
C ASP A 118 5.49 2.34 -20.89
N GLN A 119 5.51 1.04 -21.15
CA GLN A 119 5.06 0.48 -22.43
C GLN A 119 3.55 0.62 -22.65
N GLN A 120 2.71 0.37 -21.62
CA GLN A 120 1.27 0.60 -21.72
C GLN A 120 0.95 2.08 -22.00
N LEU A 121 1.72 3.00 -21.41
CA LEU A 121 1.56 4.44 -21.65
C LEU A 121 1.94 4.84 -23.08
N ARG A 122 3.06 4.34 -23.60
CA ARG A 122 3.56 4.75 -24.93
C ARG A 122 2.81 4.12 -26.10
N ARG A 123 2.46 2.83 -25.98
CA ARG A 123 1.83 2.07 -27.07
C ARG A 123 0.32 1.90 -26.90
N GLY A 124 -0.20 2.32 -25.75
CA GLY A 124 -1.57 2.07 -25.35
C GLY A 124 -1.74 0.74 -24.58
N PRO A 125 -2.86 0.58 -23.87
CA PRO A 125 -3.21 -0.64 -23.18
C PRO A 125 -3.22 -1.86 -24.11
N THR A 126 -2.54 -2.94 -23.70
CA THR A 126 -2.68 -4.22 -24.39
C THR A 126 -4.09 -4.80 -24.19
N PRO A 127 -4.63 -5.58 -25.14
CA PRO A 127 -5.97 -6.19 -25.00
C PRO A 127 -6.13 -7.11 -23.78
N ARG A 128 -5.02 -7.58 -23.20
CA ARG A 128 -5.01 -8.46 -22.03
C ARG A 128 -5.23 -7.70 -20.72
N TRP A 129 -5.02 -6.39 -20.71
CA TRP A 129 -5.33 -5.55 -19.58
C TRP A 129 -6.82 -5.18 -19.61
N THR A 130 -7.65 -6.02 -18.99
CA THR A 130 -9.12 -5.88 -19.01
C THR A 130 -9.65 -4.99 -17.88
N GLN A 131 -8.97 -4.97 -16.73
CA GLN A 131 -9.36 -4.18 -15.55
C GLN A 131 -8.77 -2.77 -15.63
N ARG A 132 -9.44 -1.90 -16.39
CA ARG A 132 -8.97 -0.54 -16.69
C ARG A 132 -9.31 0.44 -15.56
N ASP A 133 -8.62 0.27 -14.43
CA ASP A 133 -8.65 1.16 -13.27
C ASP A 133 -7.24 1.29 -12.66
N CYS A 134 -7.08 2.14 -11.64
CA CYS A 134 -5.78 2.40 -11.01
C CYS A 134 -5.17 1.12 -10.41
N ALA A 135 -5.91 0.37 -9.59
CA ALA A 135 -5.48 -0.90 -9.01
C ALA A 135 -5.24 -2.00 -10.05
N GLY A 136 -6.03 -1.99 -11.12
CA GLY A 136 -5.93 -2.88 -12.25
C GLY A 136 -4.63 -2.68 -13.03
N LEU A 137 -4.15 -1.43 -13.18
CA LEU A 137 -2.84 -1.15 -13.76
C LEU A 137 -1.71 -1.78 -12.93
N VAL A 138 -1.75 -1.60 -11.60
CA VAL A 138 -0.76 -2.21 -10.69
C VAL A 138 -0.80 -3.73 -10.81
N ARG A 139 -1.97 -4.34 -10.64
CA ARG A 139 -2.11 -5.81 -10.69
C ARG A 139 -1.69 -6.38 -12.04
N PHE A 140 -2.05 -5.73 -13.14
CA PHE A 140 -1.61 -6.12 -14.47
C PHE A 140 -0.08 -6.06 -14.58
N ALA A 141 0.54 -4.94 -14.21
CA ALA A 141 1.98 -4.78 -14.30
C ALA A 141 2.73 -5.76 -13.38
N VAL A 142 2.25 -6.01 -12.16
CA VAL A 142 2.83 -7.05 -11.27
C VAL A 142 2.69 -8.43 -11.91
N GLY A 143 1.49 -8.80 -12.37
CA GLY A 143 1.23 -10.10 -12.97
C GLY A 143 2.03 -10.35 -14.25
N GLU A 144 2.29 -9.31 -15.04
CA GLU A 144 3.16 -9.40 -16.20
C GLU A 144 4.65 -9.49 -15.82
N THR A 145 5.09 -8.77 -14.79
CA THR A 145 6.48 -8.78 -14.30
C THR A 145 6.91 -10.13 -13.74
N LEU A 146 5.98 -10.89 -13.13
CA LEU A 146 6.28 -12.19 -12.52
C LEU A 146 6.30 -13.36 -13.53
N LYS A 147 5.89 -13.11 -14.77
CA LYS A 147 5.95 -14.12 -15.85
C LYS A 147 7.37 -14.26 -16.40
N PRO A 148 7.69 -15.39 -17.04
CA PRO A 148 8.89 -15.48 -17.88
C PRO A 148 8.81 -14.52 -19.06
N HIS A 149 9.83 -13.68 -19.27
CA HIS A 149 9.85 -12.70 -20.36
C HIS A 149 10.46 -13.26 -21.65
N ASP A 150 9.93 -14.41 -22.11
CA ASP A 150 10.40 -15.06 -23.34
C ASP A 150 9.99 -14.31 -24.62
N GLY A 151 10.46 -14.79 -25.77
CA GLY A 151 10.13 -14.16 -27.07
C GLY A 151 8.63 -14.12 -27.39
N LYS A 152 7.83 -15.07 -26.88
CA LYS A 152 6.36 -15.05 -27.05
C LYS A 152 5.75 -13.93 -26.21
N TRP A 153 6.21 -13.78 -24.98
CA TRP A 153 5.80 -12.71 -24.07
C TRP A 153 6.18 -11.34 -24.63
N LEU A 154 7.40 -11.18 -25.16
CA LEU A 154 7.84 -9.92 -25.78
C LEU A 154 6.98 -9.53 -26.98
N ARG A 155 6.64 -10.48 -27.87
CA ARG A 155 5.71 -10.25 -28.98
C ARG A 155 4.33 -9.83 -28.48
N ALA A 156 3.80 -10.54 -27.48
CA ALA A 156 2.48 -10.24 -26.90
C ALA A 156 2.40 -8.87 -26.20
N ASN A 157 3.54 -8.29 -25.83
CA ASN A 157 3.66 -6.97 -25.22
C ASN A 157 4.21 -5.89 -26.16
N GLY A 158 4.38 -6.21 -27.45
CA GLY A 158 4.90 -5.27 -28.46
C GLY A 158 6.31 -4.77 -28.15
N MET A 159 7.13 -5.57 -27.45
CA MET A 159 8.52 -5.24 -27.04
C MET A 159 9.54 -5.96 -27.92
N THR A 160 9.40 -5.81 -29.23
CA THR A 160 10.22 -6.54 -30.22
C THR A 160 11.10 -5.64 -31.07
N SER A 161 10.98 -4.31 -30.96
CA SER A 161 11.84 -3.41 -31.72
C SER A 161 13.27 -3.41 -31.17
N LEU A 162 14.26 -3.08 -32.00
CA LEU A 162 15.66 -2.96 -31.56
C LEU A 162 15.81 -1.98 -30.39
N ALA A 163 15.04 -0.89 -30.40
CA ALA A 163 15.03 0.08 -29.30
C ALA A 163 14.50 -0.56 -27.99
N ASP A 164 13.51 -1.45 -28.10
CA ASP A 164 12.99 -2.17 -26.94
C ASP A 164 14.04 -3.16 -26.40
N THR A 165 14.66 -3.95 -27.28
CA THR A 165 15.53 -5.06 -26.86
C THR A 165 16.91 -4.63 -26.37
N SER A 166 17.40 -3.46 -26.80
CA SER A 166 18.74 -2.96 -26.45
C SER A 166 18.93 -2.58 -24.97
N SER A 167 17.84 -2.49 -24.20
CA SER A 167 17.84 -2.04 -22.80
C SER A 167 16.90 -2.85 -21.90
N MET A 168 16.75 -4.15 -22.18
CA MET A 168 15.90 -5.01 -21.36
C MET A 168 16.53 -5.23 -19.99
N PRO A 169 15.72 -5.17 -18.91
CA PRO A 169 16.20 -5.56 -17.59
C PRO A 169 16.61 -7.05 -17.58
N PRO A 170 17.47 -7.47 -16.65
CA PRO A 170 17.82 -8.88 -16.50
C PRO A 170 16.57 -9.71 -16.17
N GLU A 171 16.54 -10.96 -16.62
CA GLU A 171 15.41 -11.85 -16.36
C GLU A 171 15.24 -12.15 -14.87
N LEU A 172 13.98 -12.20 -14.40
CA LEU A 172 13.65 -12.53 -13.03
C LEU A 172 13.81 -14.04 -12.76
N GLN A 173 14.82 -14.38 -11.97
CA GLN A 173 14.99 -15.72 -11.44
C GLN A 173 14.08 -15.90 -10.23
N LEU A 174 12.86 -16.42 -10.43
CA LEU A 174 11.85 -16.64 -9.37
C LEU A 174 11.61 -18.12 -9.10
N SER A 175 11.32 -18.44 -7.83
CA SER A 175 10.77 -19.74 -7.46
C SER A 175 9.35 -19.93 -8.02
N ALA A 176 8.85 -21.16 -8.00
CA ALA A 176 7.48 -21.44 -8.41
C ALA A 176 6.45 -20.69 -7.53
N SER A 177 6.69 -20.56 -6.23
CA SER A 177 5.81 -19.81 -5.32
C SER A 177 5.79 -18.32 -5.68
N GLN A 178 6.96 -17.71 -5.87
CA GLN A 178 7.09 -16.29 -6.19
C GLN A 178 6.38 -15.90 -7.50
N ARG A 179 6.35 -16.80 -8.50
CA ARG A 179 5.61 -16.58 -9.76
C ARG A 179 4.09 -16.50 -9.57
N THR A 180 3.56 -17.01 -8.46
CA THR A 180 2.12 -17.04 -8.17
C THR A 180 1.66 -15.90 -7.25
N ILE A 181 2.55 -15.00 -6.81
CA ILE A 181 2.21 -13.89 -5.90
C ILE A 181 1.03 -13.05 -6.44
N ALA A 182 1.02 -12.76 -7.74
CA ALA A 182 -0.08 -12.00 -8.37
C ALA A 182 -1.46 -12.69 -8.34
N ASN A 183 -1.53 -13.97 -7.94
CA ASN A 183 -2.78 -14.73 -7.78
C ASN A 183 -3.20 -14.89 -6.31
N ARG A 184 -2.43 -14.31 -5.37
CA ARG A 184 -2.55 -14.51 -3.92
C ARG A 184 -2.58 -13.19 -3.16
N TRP A 185 -3.21 -12.17 -3.72
CA TRP A 185 -3.42 -10.90 -3.03
C TRP A 185 -4.32 -11.07 -1.81
N THR A 186 -3.93 -10.51 -0.68
CA THR A 186 -4.72 -10.49 0.55
C THR A 186 -5.82 -9.43 0.43
N GLN A 187 -7.06 -9.84 0.63
CA GLN A 187 -8.25 -8.97 0.62
C GLN A 187 -8.48 -8.35 2.01
N LEU A 188 -9.42 -7.42 2.13
CA LEU A 188 -9.69 -6.72 3.40
C LEU A 188 -10.18 -7.67 4.51
N ASP A 189 -10.93 -8.71 4.13
CA ASP A 189 -11.44 -9.77 5.00
C ASP A 189 -10.38 -10.83 5.37
N GLY A 190 -9.15 -10.69 4.85
CA GLY A 190 -8.04 -11.61 5.08
C GLY A 190 -7.98 -12.82 4.15
N SER A 191 -8.98 -13.02 3.27
CA SER A 191 -8.92 -14.06 2.24
C SER A 191 -7.87 -13.71 1.17
N THR A 192 -7.39 -14.69 0.41
CA THR A 192 -6.45 -14.46 -0.70
C THR A 192 -7.05 -14.78 -2.06
N GLY A 193 -6.72 -14.01 -3.09
CA GLY A 193 -7.13 -14.31 -4.47
C GLY A 193 -6.41 -13.49 -5.54
N ALA A 194 -6.81 -13.67 -6.81
CA ALA A 194 -6.21 -12.98 -7.95
C ALA A 194 -6.65 -11.50 -8.09
N TYR A 195 -7.55 -11.04 -7.23
CA TYR A 195 -8.09 -9.70 -7.24
C TYR A 195 -7.77 -9.00 -5.90
N ALA A 196 -7.43 -7.72 -5.97
CA ALA A 196 -7.40 -6.82 -4.84
C ALA A 196 -7.86 -5.42 -5.28
N SER A 197 -8.66 -4.77 -4.44
CA SER A 197 -9.03 -3.36 -4.60
C SER A 197 -7.84 -2.45 -4.28
N ALA A 198 -7.94 -1.16 -4.64
CA ALA A 198 -6.91 -0.16 -4.31
C ALA A 198 -6.60 -0.13 -2.80
N ILE A 199 -7.64 -0.10 -1.96
CA ILE A 199 -7.50 -0.10 -0.50
C ILE A 199 -6.87 -1.41 0.02
N ALA A 200 -7.21 -2.58 -0.54
CA ALA A 200 -6.61 -3.84 -0.16
C ALA A 200 -5.12 -3.91 -0.55
N LEU A 201 -4.76 -3.41 -1.73
CA LEU A 201 -3.35 -3.33 -2.16
C LEU A 201 -2.50 -2.54 -1.18
N ILE A 202 -3.03 -1.44 -0.64
CA ILE A 202 -2.29 -0.56 0.26
C ILE A 202 -2.31 -1.05 1.71
N GLN A 203 -3.45 -1.52 2.21
CA GLN A 203 -3.58 -1.91 3.63
C GLN A 203 -3.08 -3.33 3.93
N ARG A 204 -3.03 -4.22 2.93
CA ARG A 204 -2.80 -5.66 3.15
C ARG A 204 -1.67 -6.27 2.30
N ASN A 205 -1.19 -5.55 1.29
CA ASN A 205 -0.20 -6.09 0.33
C ASN A 205 0.97 -5.13 0.09
N SER A 206 1.02 -4.05 0.87
CA SER A 206 2.06 -3.05 0.82
C SER A 206 2.36 -2.56 2.22
N ARG A 207 3.59 -2.08 2.41
CA ARG A 207 4.05 -1.40 3.61
C ARG A 207 4.26 0.07 3.34
N PHE A 208 4.01 0.88 4.36
CA PHE A 208 4.30 2.31 4.33
C PHE A 208 5.82 2.56 4.22
N VAL A 209 6.21 3.50 3.37
CA VAL A 209 7.60 3.94 3.19
C VAL A 209 7.81 5.31 3.80
N SER A 210 7.08 6.33 3.32
CA SER A 210 7.26 7.72 3.74
C SER A 210 6.09 8.59 3.29
N LYS A 211 5.93 9.76 3.90
CA LYS A 211 5.11 10.87 3.39
C LYS A 211 5.90 11.85 2.50
N ASP A 212 7.19 11.60 2.31
CA ASP A 212 8.02 12.32 1.34
C ASP A 212 8.17 11.48 0.06
N VAL A 213 7.67 12.01 -1.06
CA VAL A 213 7.76 11.38 -2.38
C VAL A 213 9.20 11.14 -2.82
N ASN A 214 10.16 11.93 -2.33
CA ASN A 214 11.57 11.76 -2.69
C ASN A 214 12.19 10.47 -2.09
N GLN A 215 11.50 9.80 -1.16
CA GLN A 215 11.90 8.49 -0.64
C GLN A 215 11.37 7.32 -1.49
N ALA A 216 10.59 7.60 -2.55
CA ALA A 216 10.05 6.57 -3.42
C ALA A 216 11.13 5.94 -4.31
N LEU A 217 11.10 4.61 -4.41
CA LEU A 217 11.85 3.87 -5.41
C LEU A 217 10.94 3.51 -6.59
N PRO A 218 11.48 3.33 -7.81
CA PRO A 218 10.67 2.96 -8.97
C PRO A 218 9.79 1.73 -8.68
N GLY A 219 8.51 1.81 -9.04
CA GLY A 219 7.49 0.82 -8.74
C GLY A 219 6.80 0.97 -7.38
N ASP A 220 7.25 1.89 -6.51
CA ASP A 220 6.48 2.25 -5.32
C ASP A 220 5.17 2.97 -5.70
N LEU A 221 4.18 2.87 -4.82
CA LEU A 221 2.82 3.35 -5.03
C LEU A 221 2.58 4.62 -4.22
N LEU A 222 2.06 5.66 -4.86
CA LEU A 222 1.54 6.84 -4.17
C LEU A 222 0.05 6.62 -3.93
N PHE A 223 -0.38 6.69 -2.69
CA PHE A 223 -1.78 6.49 -2.33
C PHE A 223 -2.46 7.80 -1.94
N PHE A 224 -3.63 8.03 -2.52
CA PHE A 224 -4.49 9.17 -2.24
C PHE A 224 -5.86 8.71 -1.77
N ASP A 225 -6.26 9.21 -0.61
CA ASP A 225 -7.61 9.04 -0.08
C ASP A 225 -8.51 10.17 -0.61
N GLN A 226 -9.47 9.82 -1.46
CA GLN A 226 -10.50 10.74 -1.96
C GLN A 226 -11.89 10.38 -1.42
N GLY A 227 -11.97 9.76 -0.24
CA GLY A 227 -13.22 9.29 0.35
C GLY A 227 -13.67 7.99 -0.30
N ASP A 228 -14.76 8.02 -1.05
CA ASP A 228 -15.30 6.79 -1.67
C ASP A 228 -14.42 6.29 -2.84
N ASP A 229 -13.62 7.17 -3.45
CA ASP A 229 -12.80 6.88 -4.63
C ASP A 229 -11.29 6.84 -4.31
N GLN A 230 -10.86 5.76 -3.67
CA GLN A 230 -9.43 5.54 -3.36
C GLN A 230 -8.58 5.50 -4.64
N HIS A 231 -7.52 6.30 -4.70
CA HIS A 231 -6.71 6.45 -5.92
C HIS A 231 -5.24 6.10 -5.67
N LEU A 232 -4.65 5.38 -6.62
CA LEU A 232 -3.24 5.02 -6.58
C LEU A 232 -2.53 5.40 -7.86
N MET A 233 -1.28 5.79 -7.69
CA MET A 233 -0.38 6.13 -8.77
C MET A 233 0.94 5.39 -8.61
N ILE A 234 1.66 5.19 -9.70
CA ILE A 234 2.92 4.43 -9.74
C ILE A 234 4.07 5.40 -9.95
N TRP A 235 5.05 5.37 -9.06
CA TRP A 235 6.31 6.11 -9.23
C TRP A 235 7.22 5.42 -10.24
N LEU A 236 7.59 6.13 -11.31
CA LEU A 236 8.50 5.64 -12.36
C LEU A 236 9.79 6.46 -12.44
N ASP A 237 10.32 6.88 -11.29
CA ASP A 237 11.53 7.72 -11.12
C ASP A 237 11.37 9.17 -11.60
N ARG A 238 11.05 9.35 -12.88
CA ARG A 238 10.99 10.69 -13.49
C ARG A 238 9.59 11.25 -13.56
N TYR A 239 8.59 10.37 -13.53
CA TYR A 239 7.20 10.74 -13.67
C TYR A 239 6.33 9.70 -12.96
N ILE A 240 5.07 10.04 -12.82
CA ILE A 240 4.05 9.22 -12.16
C ILE A 240 3.09 8.73 -13.22
N ALA A 241 2.80 7.44 -13.22
CA ALA A 241 1.82 6.80 -14.08
C ALA A 241 0.55 6.48 -13.29
N TYR A 242 -0.63 6.70 -13.88
CA TYR A 242 -1.89 6.35 -13.25
C TYR A 242 -2.99 6.11 -14.27
N HIS A 243 -4.11 5.59 -13.81
CA HIS A 243 -5.32 5.41 -14.61
C HIS A 243 -6.48 6.13 -13.93
N THR A 244 -7.28 6.91 -14.68
CA THR A 244 -8.36 7.76 -14.15
C THR A 244 -9.57 6.99 -13.61
N GLY A 245 -9.67 5.69 -13.93
CA GLY A 245 -10.81 4.83 -13.60
C GLY A 245 -11.95 4.91 -14.61
N THR A 246 -11.79 5.71 -15.67
CA THR A 246 -12.79 5.86 -16.74
C THR A 246 -12.13 5.64 -18.09
N VAL A 247 -12.88 5.03 -19.01
CA VAL A 247 -12.47 4.78 -20.38
C VAL A 247 -13.56 5.25 -21.32
N THR A 248 -13.16 5.88 -22.42
CA THR A 248 -14.05 6.19 -23.55
C THR A 248 -13.49 5.59 -24.84
N PRO A 249 -14.22 5.61 -25.97
CA PRO A 249 -13.70 5.13 -27.25
C PRO A 249 -12.41 5.84 -27.71
N THR A 250 -12.18 7.08 -27.29
CA THR A 250 -11.03 7.90 -27.69
C THR A 250 -10.03 8.13 -26.55
N ASP A 251 -10.36 7.72 -25.32
CA ASP A 251 -9.51 7.93 -24.14
C ASP A 251 -9.36 6.63 -23.35
N THR A 252 -8.11 6.19 -23.25
CA THR A 252 -7.76 4.96 -22.55
C THR A 252 -7.78 5.10 -21.03
N GLY A 253 -7.91 6.32 -20.49
CA GLY A 253 -7.84 6.61 -19.06
C GLY A 253 -6.42 6.59 -18.48
N LEU A 254 -5.42 6.11 -19.22
CA LEU A 254 -4.02 6.16 -18.82
C LEU A 254 -3.45 7.58 -18.88
N ARG A 255 -2.64 7.94 -17.88
CA ARG A 255 -1.99 9.24 -17.77
C ARG A 255 -0.57 9.10 -17.25
N ALA A 256 0.27 10.06 -17.62
CA ALA A 256 1.61 10.26 -17.08
C ALA A 256 1.77 11.74 -16.70
N VAL A 257 2.32 12.01 -15.52
CA VAL A 257 2.54 13.38 -15.02
C VAL A 257 3.92 13.49 -14.40
N ALA A 258 4.65 14.56 -14.67
CA ALA A 258 5.91 14.82 -13.96
C ALA A 258 5.61 15.14 -12.49
N VAL A 259 6.44 14.66 -11.56
CA VAL A 259 6.24 14.93 -10.13
C VAL A 259 6.25 16.43 -9.82
N SER A 260 7.07 17.20 -10.54
CA SER A 260 7.14 18.66 -10.41
C SER A 260 5.80 19.32 -10.73
N ASP A 261 5.12 18.83 -11.76
CA ASP A 261 3.83 19.37 -12.20
C ASP A 261 2.73 18.98 -11.21
N LEU A 262 2.78 17.75 -10.69
CA LEU A 262 1.85 17.27 -9.68
C LEU A 262 2.01 18.05 -8.35
N MET A 263 3.23 18.39 -7.96
CA MET A 263 3.51 19.21 -6.77
C MET A 263 2.98 20.64 -6.90
N GLN A 264 2.85 21.15 -8.13
CA GLN A 264 2.33 22.49 -8.42
C GLN A 264 0.87 22.45 -8.93
N TRP A 265 0.21 21.30 -8.82
CA TRP A 265 -1.12 21.11 -9.37
C TRP A 265 -2.13 22.03 -8.68
N LYS A 266 -3.06 22.59 -9.45
CA LYS A 266 -4.04 23.57 -8.93
C LYS A 266 -4.93 22.98 -7.85
N ASP A 267 -5.37 21.74 -8.03
CA ASP A 267 -6.12 21.02 -6.98
C ASP A 267 -5.13 20.42 -5.98
N SER A 268 -4.99 21.08 -4.83
CA SER A 268 -4.02 20.71 -3.79
C SER A 268 -4.23 19.32 -3.20
N ARG A 269 -5.41 18.71 -3.38
CA ARG A 269 -5.69 17.34 -2.92
C ARG A 269 -4.81 16.30 -3.61
N TRP A 270 -4.24 16.63 -4.77
CA TRP A 270 -3.38 15.73 -5.54
C TRP A 270 -1.89 15.97 -5.35
N GLN A 271 -1.49 16.94 -4.52
CA GLN A 271 -0.08 17.24 -4.28
C GLN A 271 0.50 16.21 -3.28
N PRO A 272 1.52 15.40 -3.63
CA PRO A 272 2.08 14.37 -2.76
C PRO A 272 3.06 14.98 -1.73
N ARG A 273 2.51 15.70 -0.75
CA ARG A 273 3.28 16.39 0.30
C ARG A 273 2.74 16.02 1.69
N ASP A 274 3.61 16.03 2.69
CA ASP A 274 3.32 15.59 4.07
C ASP A 274 2.06 16.25 4.68
N GLY A 275 1.87 17.55 4.44
CA GLY A 275 0.71 18.31 4.94
C GLY A 275 -0.59 18.16 4.14
N ASN A 276 -0.64 17.35 3.07
CA ASN A 276 -1.87 17.08 2.33
C ASN A 276 -2.62 15.90 2.99
N PRO A 277 -3.82 16.09 3.58
CA PRO A 277 -4.55 15.01 4.22
C PRO A 277 -5.04 13.94 3.24
N ASN A 278 -5.18 14.27 1.95
CA ASN A 278 -5.53 13.29 0.93
C ASN A 278 -4.33 12.44 0.52
N PHE A 279 -3.09 12.87 0.75
CA PHE A 279 -1.90 12.07 0.45
C PHE A 279 -1.54 11.21 1.66
N VAL A 280 -1.89 9.93 1.59
CA VAL A 280 -1.64 8.99 2.68
C VAL A 280 -0.14 8.66 2.77
N GLY A 281 0.51 8.54 1.61
CA GLY A 281 1.95 8.37 1.52
C GLY A 281 2.41 7.51 0.35
N VAL A 282 3.70 7.19 0.39
CA VAL A 282 4.38 6.24 -0.48
C VAL A 282 4.33 4.86 0.17
N PHE A 283 3.96 3.86 -0.62
CA PHE A 283 3.83 2.47 -0.22
C PHE A 283 4.64 1.57 -1.13
N ARG A 284 5.12 0.47 -0.58
CA ARG A 284 5.94 -0.52 -1.29
C ARG A 284 5.31 -1.89 -1.13
N LEU A 285 5.15 -2.59 -2.25
CA LEU A 285 4.62 -3.95 -2.27
C LEU A 285 5.43 -4.85 -1.30
N ASP A 286 4.74 -5.64 -0.49
CA ASP A 286 5.34 -6.33 0.66
C ASP A 286 6.44 -7.33 0.27
N PHE A 287 6.24 -8.01 -0.85
CA PHE A 287 7.21 -8.97 -1.37
C PHE A 287 8.50 -8.32 -1.88
N LEU A 288 8.56 -6.99 -2.06
CA LEU A 288 9.80 -6.32 -2.45
C LEU A 288 10.67 -6.09 -1.23
N THR A 289 11.97 -6.36 -1.36
CA THR A 289 12.99 -5.90 -0.39
C THR A 289 13.57 -4.55 -0.81
N PRO A 290 14.07 -3.73 0.15
CA PRO A 290 14.82 -2.51 -0.15
C PRO A 290 16.04 -2.75 -1.03
#